data_AF-A0A3S4RB81-F1
#
_entry.id   AF-A0A3S4RB81-F1
#
_cell.length_a   1.000
_cell.length_b   1.000
_cell.length_c   1.000
_cell.angle_alpha   90.00
_cell.angle_beta   90.00
_cell.angle_gamma   90.00
#
_symmetry.space_group_name_H-M   'P 1'
#
loop_
_entity.id
_entity.type
_entity.pdbx_description
1 polymer ?
#
loop_
_entity_poly.entity_id
_entity_poly.type
_entity_poly.pdbx_seq_one_letter_code
_entity_poly.pdbx_strand_id
1 'polypeptide(L)'
;MRSAPIRRLFATVLSLTVLTACAADPVPEGAPTPGPPLEAQVGPGPGASALITRTTDSGSGTWEVELEMESRDHVGSTVPTPSGPIVVLTDRPDHEDLASWSTIVACLEAGTGRLLWSVSINSGLESPLNTYRAQGSQHEYVGVSPWYAYGAGAVVVSPDGRHVSLQLKANDYAAPADSRTTFVVLDTATGDTARVVEVSGLVLNQALTDTELVVQTAQDTVPAGSGRLLAASLTDPRAEPTSVRTDLWLAGSTTDSVLLSPVDLGTCSMANCAATTITRMTTSGRVIETIASVYRIHSAGRVERYIDPAAASPLINPVINTSGAAEQDVAWLSTRREVLDPATGTSVEITGREATRITLPTAPGLLLSTATAEDTDADGTLRVRATPTGWIAGPGDGEGQIHDGQPISVRFEYPDEAPKAVTVSASPESLDDQ
;
A
#
# COMPACT_ATOMS: atom_id res chain seq x y z
N MET A 1 36.28 70.48 42.05
CA MET A 1 36.64 69.97 43.39
C MET A 1 36.77 68.44 43.26
N ARG A 2 37.98 67.88 43.07
CA ARG A 2 38.76 67.09 44.07
C ARG A 2 37.83 66.33 45.05
N SER A 3 37.80 65.00 45.11
CA SER A 3 38.91 64.09 45.47
C SER A 3 38.65 62.60 45.12
N ALA A 4 39.72 61.85 44.81
CA ALA A 4 39.85 60.38 44.75
C ALA A 4 39.85 59.75 46.19
N PRO A 5 39.98 58.41 46.48
CA PRO A 5 40.67 57.36 45.70
C PRO A 5 40.18 55.86 45.74
N ILE A 6 40.64 55.08 44.75
CA ILE A 6 41.26 53.72 44.79
C ILE A 6 40.81 52.68 45.87
N ARG A 7 40.33 51.48 45.47
CA ARG A 7 41.07 50.16 45.56
C ARG A 7 40.21 48.96 45.11
N ARG A 8 40.89 47.98 44.51
CA ARG A 8 40.39 46.67 44.04
C ARG A 8 39.93 45.77 45.20
N LEU A 9 38.91 44.94 44.97
CA LEU A 9 38.77 43.62 45.59
C LEU A 9 38.13 42.64 44.59
N PHE A 10 38.80 41.49 44.41
CA PHE A 10 38.27 40.32 43.72
C PHE A 10 37.04 39.80 44.48
N ALA A 11 35.94 39.57 43.77
CA ALA A 11 34.79 38.83 44.29
C ALA A 11 34.51 37.64 43.37
N THR A 12 34.69 36.46 43.95
CA THR A 12 34.41 35.12 43.42
C THR A 12 32.97 35.03 42.90
N VAL A 13 32.78 34.62 41.65
CA VAL A 13 31.46 34.28 41.11
C VAL A 13 31.11 32.86 41.56
N LEU A 14 30.16 32.74 42.49
CA LEU A 14 29.51 31.47 42.80
C LEU A 14 28.28 31.36 41.90
N SER A 15 28.38 30.60 40.81
CA SER A 15 27.25 30.32 39.93
C SER A 15 26.27 29.37 40.63
N LEU A 16 25.08 29.87 40.97
CA LEU A 16 23.97 29.08 41.48
C LEU A 16 23.17 28.54 40.28
N THR A 17 23.44 27.29 39.90
CA THR A 17 22.67 26.57 38.87
C THR A 17 21.34 26.12 39.48
N VAL A 18 20.22 26.69 39.04
CA VAL A 18 18.89 26.16 39.35
C VAL A 18 18.63 25.00 38.39
N LEU A 19 18.79 23.77 38.88
CA LEU A 19 18.24 22.58 38.22
C LEU A 19 16.73 22.57 38.47
N THR A 20 15.94 22.96 37.47
CA THR A 20 14.54 22.52 37.38
C THR A 20 14.55 21.07 36.93
N ALA A 21 14.43 20.16 37.91
CA ALA A 21 14.09 18.77 37.64
C ALA A 21 12.62 18.72 37.18
N CYS A 22 12.38 18.41 35.90
CA CYS A 22 11.09 17.86 35.49
C CYS A 22 10.98 16.50 36.16
N ALA A 23 10.15 16.41 37.19
CA ALA A 23 9.73 15.15 37.76
C ALA A 23 9.01 14.36 36.65
N ALA A 24 9.58 13.22 36.28
CA ALA A 24 8.82 12.19 35.59
C ALA A 24 7.74 11.71 36.56
N ASP A 25 6.49 11.68 36.11
CA ASP A 25 5.43 11.03 36.86
C ASP A 25 5.81 9.57 37.10
N PRO A 26 5.57 9.01 38.31
CA PRO A 26 5.84 7.62 38.58
C PRO A 26 4.95 6.75 37.67
N VAL A 27 5.59 5.89 36.88
CA VAL A 27 4.94 4.81 36.14
C VAL A 27 4.10 4.01 37.14
N PRO A 28 2.79 3.80 36.92
CA PRO A 28 2.00 2.97 37.80
C PRO A 28 2.59 1.56 37.84
N GLU A 29 2.96 1.12 39.03
CA GLU A 29 3.47 -0.22 39.32
C GLU A 29 2.37 -1.23 38.93
N GLY A 30 2.53 -1.89 37.78
CA GLY A 30 1.52 -2.79 37.20
C GLY A 30 1.26 -2.63 35.70
N ALA A 31 1.89 -1.68 35.01
CA ALA A 31 1.87 -1.67 33.54
C ALA A 31 2.54 -2.96 33.02
N PRO A 32 1.90 -3.72 32.10
CA PRO A 32 2.54 -4.88 31.51
C PRO A 32 3.81 -4.42 30.79
N THR A 33 4.95 -5.05 31.14
CA THR A 33 6.18 -4.89 30.36
C THR A 33 5.87 -5.24 28.90
N PRO A 34 6.26 -4.40 27.92
CA PRO A 34 6.13 -4.76 26.52
C PRO A 34 6.74 -6.15 26.30
N GLY A 35 5.97 -7.05 25.68
CA GLY A 35 6.48 -8.36 25.32
C GLY A 35 7.72 -8.22 24.41
N PRO A 36 8.67 -9.17 24.45
CA PRO A 36 9.73 -9.21 23.46
C PRO A 36 9.12 -9.23 22.05
N PRO A 37 9.78 -8.63 21.05
CA PRO A 37 9.26 -8.63 19.69
C PRO A 37 8.97 -10.06 19.24
N LEU A 38 7.93 -10.23 18.41
CA LEU A 38 7.77 -11.48 17.67
C LEU A 38 8.96 -11.55 16.70
N GLU A 39 9.98 -12.35 17.05
CA GLU A 39 11.13 -12.54 16.18
C GLU A 39 10.62 -13.22 14.90
N ALA A 40 10.51 -12.44 13.83
CA ALA A 40 10.03 -12.93 12.54
C ALA A 40 11.04 -13.94 12.00
N GLN A 41 10.69 -15.21 12.10
CA GLN A 41 11.44 -16.31 11.52
C GLN A 41 10.95 -16.49 10.09
N VAL A 42 11.79 -16.04 9.16
CA VAL A 42 11.65 -16.30 7.73
C VAL A 42 12.39 -17.59 7.41
N GLY A 43 11.68 -18.57 6.86
CA GLY A 43 12.24 -19.88 6.54
C GLY A 43 11.74 -20.41 5.20
N PRO A 44 12.31 -21.53 4.72
CA PRO A 44 11.84 -22.15 3.49
C PRO A 44 10.36 -22.53 3.61
N GLY A 45 9.59 -22.19 2.58
CA GLY A 45 8.17 -22.51 2.52
C GLY A 45 7.89 -23.95 2.09
N PRO A 46 6.60 -24.34 2.04
CA PRO A 46 6.19 -25.65 1.55
C PRO A 46 6.52 -25.80 0.07
N GLY A 47 7.05 -26.96 -0.31
CA GLY A 47 7.26 -27.31 -1.72
C GLY A 47 5.94 -27.53 -2.48
N ALA A 48 6.02 -27.62 -3.81
CA ALA A 48 4.84 -27.71 -4.67
C ALA A 48 3.86 -28.83 -4.27
N SER A 49 4.35 -30.04 -3.96
CA SER A 49 3.48 -31.16 -3.57
C SER A 49 2.76 -30.99 -2.22
N ALA A 50 3.19 -30.03 -1.40
CA ALA A 50 2.56 -29.73 -0.12
C ALA A 50 1.62 -28.51 -0.20
N LEU A 51 1.86 -27.59 -1.15
CA LEU A 51 1.10 -26.35 -1.29
C LEU A 51 0.06 -26.41 -2.42
N ILE A 52 0.36 -27.11 -3.51
CA ILE A 52 -0.47 -27.15 -4.73
C ILE A 52 -1.18 -28.50 -4.80
N THR A 53 -2.52 -28.46 -4.79
CA THR A 53 -3.38 -29.65 -4.91
C THR A 53 -3.73 -29.94 -6.37
N ARG A 54 -3.87 -28.89 -7.18
CA ARG A 54 -4.26 -29.00 -8.58
C ARG A 54 -3.58 -27.95 -9.42
N THR A 55 -3.23 -28.33 -10.65
CA THR A 55 -2.79 -27.39 -11.68
C THR A 55 -3.46 -27.77 -12.99
N THR A 56 -3.97 -26.78 -13.69
CA THR A 56 -4.37 -26.91 -15.10
C THR A 56 -3.60 -25.89 -15.91
N ASP A 57 -3.03 -26.32 -17.02
CA ASP A 57 -2.37 -25.46 -18.00
C ASP A 57 -3.03 -25.76 -19.34
N SER A 58 -3.70 -24.75 -19.89
CA SER A 58 -4.40 -24.83 -21.16
C SER A 58 -3.55 -24.30 -22.34
N GLY A 59 -2.33 -23.87 -22.05
CA GLY A 59 -1.42 -23.23 -22.98
C GLY A 59 -1.71 -21.74 -23.19
N SER A 60 -0.86 -21.09 -23.98
CA SER A 60 -0.99 -19.66 -24.33
C SER A 60 -1.06 -18.70 -23.12
N GLY A 61 -0.43 -19.07 -22.01
CA GLY A 61 -0.41 -18.26 -20.78
C GLY A 61 -1.69 -18.36 -19.94
N THR A 62 -2.60 -19.30 -20.25
CA THR A 62 -3.82 -19.54 -19.47
C THR A 62 -3.68 -20.78 -18.61
N TRP A 63 -3.73 -20.60 -17.29
CA TRP A 63 -3.51 -21.65 -16.30
C TRP A 63 -4.33 -21.39 -15.03
N GLU A 64 -4.50 -22.43 -14.22
CA GLU A 64 -5.17 -22.39 -12.92
C GLU A 64 -4.39 -23.28 -11.94
N VAL A 65 -4.19 -22.79 -10.72
CA VAL A 65 -3.52 -23.48 -9.63
C VAL A 65 -4.43 -23.41 -8.40
N GLU A 66 -4.67 -24.56 -7.79
CA GLU A 66 -5.36 -24.66 -6.52
C GLU A 66 -4.31 -24.84 -5.42
N LEU A 67 -4.38 -23.97 -4.42
CA LEU A 67 -3.48 -23.92 -3.26
C LEU A 67 -4.29 -24.34 -2.03
N GLU A 68 -3.81 -25.31 -1.25
CA GLU A 68 -4.49 -25.74 -0.02
C GLU A 68 -3.82 -25.17 1.21
N MET A 69 -4.64 -24.63 2.11
CA MET A 69 -4.26 -24.06 3.40
C MET A 69 -4.56 -25.02 4.54
N GLU A 70 -3.78 -24.92 5.62
CA GLU A 70 -3.98 -25.78 6.80
C GLU A 70 -5.31 -25.47 7.50
N SER A 71 -5.64 -24.19 7.71
CA SER A 71 -6.90 -23.76 8.31
C SER A 71 -7.94 -23.28 7.28
N ARG A 72 -9.20 -23.24 7.74
CA ARG A 72 -10.32 -22.69 6.96
C ARG A 72 -10.39 -21.17 6.98
N ASP A 73 -9.79 -20.55 7.99
CA ASP A 73 -9.74 -19.10 8.09
C ASP A 73 -8.37 -18.64 7.62
N HIS A 74 -8.35 -18.18 6.38
CA HIS A 74 -7.15 -17.67 5.75
C HIS A 74 -7.55 -16.46 4.91
N VAL A 75 -6.58 -15.59 4.65
CA VAL A 75 -6.73 -14.60 3.60
C VAL A 75 -5.53 -14.63 2.69
N GLY A 76 -5.74 -14.22 1.45
CA GLY A 76 -4.65 -13.97 0.56
C GLY A 76 -4.92 -12.88 -0.45
N SER A 77 -3.87 -12.63 -1.22
CA SER A 77 -3.84 -11.70 -2.33
C SER A 77 -2.76 -12.13 -3.31
N THR A 78 -2.81 -11.56 -4.50
CA THR A 78 -1.75 -11.69 -5.50
C THR A 78 -1.18 -10.33 -5.85
N VAL A 79 0.14 -10.28 -6.03
CA VAL A 79 0.84 -9.09 -6.54
C VAL A 79 1.70 -9.47 -7.75
N PRO A 80 1.71 -8.64 -8.80
CA PRO A 80 2.49 -8.94 -9.99
C PRO A 80 3.96 -8.55 -9.81
N THR A 81 4.86 -9.36 -10.37
CA THR A 81 6.29 -9.05 -10.45
C THR A 81 6.87 -9.53 -11.78
N PRO A 82 8.02 -9.00 -12.25
CA PRO A 82 8.65 -9.47 -13.48
C PRO A 82 9.03 -10.96 -13.46
N SER A 83 9.19 -11.56 -12.29
CA SER A 83 9.47 -13.00 -12.13
C SER A 83 8.21 -13.88 -12.18
N GLY A 84 7.03 -13.27 -12.11
CA GLY A 84 5.73 -13.93 -12.07
C GLY A 84 4.86 -13.40 -10.93
N PRO A 85 3.58 -13.81 -10.86
CA PRO A 85 2.71 -13.41 -9.76
C PRO A 85 3.21 -14.02 -8.44
N ILE A 86 3.26 -13.18 -7.40
CA ILE A 86 3.46 -13.60 -6.03
C ILE A 86 2.10 -13.74 -5.36
N VAL A 87 1.86 -14.91 -4.79
CA VAL A 87 0.71 -15.20 -3.94
C VAL A 87 1.15 -15.05 -2.49
N VAL A 88 0.36 -14.31 -1.71
CA VAL A 88 0.57 -14.13 -0.27
C VAL A 88 -0.63 -14.70 0.44
N LEU A 89 -0.41 -15.69 1.31
CA LEU A 89 -1.44 -16.41 2.04
C LEU A 89 -1.15 -16.32 3.53
N THR A 90 -2.07 -15.76 4.31
CA THR A 90 -1.98 -15.71 5.78
C THR A 90 -2.99 -16.67 6.37
N ASP A 91 -2.50 -17.65 7.12
CA ASP A 91 -3.32 -18.58 7.89
C ASP A 91 -3.68 -17.98 9.26
N ARG A 92 -4.94 -18.16 9.68
CA ARG A 92 -5.54 -17.51 10.85
C ARG A 92 -6.34 -18.52 11.68
N PRO A 93 -5.70 -19.56 12.23
CA PRO A 93 -6.41 -20.65 12.89
C PRO A 93 -7.22 -20.20 14.12
N ASP A 94 -6.80 -19.12 14.79
CA ASP A 94 -7.53 -18.48 15.89
C ASP A 94 -7.41 -16.95 15.80
N HIS A 95 -8.54 -16.24 15.72
CA HIS A 95 -8.55 -14.78 15.69
C HIS A 95 -8.12 -14.12 17.01
N GLU A 96 -8.25 -14.82 18.13
CA GLU A 96 -7.88 -14.32 19.47
C GLU A 96 -6.38 -14.54 19.74
N ASP A 97 -5.82 -15.65 19.25
CA ASP A 97 -4.39 -15.95 19.35
C ASP A 97 -3.63 -15.48 18.10
N LEU A 98 -3.32 -14.18 18.05
CA LEU A 98 -2.59 -13.59 16.93
C LEU A 98 -1.19 -14.21 16.72
N ALA A 99 -0.60 -14.85 17.73
CA ALA A 99 0.70 -15.51 17.64
C ALA A 99 0.63 -16.88 16.93
N SER A 100 -0.57 -17.43 16.77
CA SER A 100 -0.81 -18.66 16.00
C SER A 100 -0.84 -18.43 14.48
N TRP A 101 -0.84 -17.17 14.02
CA TRP A 101 -0.95 -16.85 12.60
C TRP A 101 0.40 -17.05 11.90
N SER A 102 0.33 -17.50 10.64
CA SER A 102 1.51 -17.67 9.79
C SER A 102 1.24 -17.14 8.39
N THR A 103 2.31 -16.85 7.64
CA THR A 103 2.19 -16.36 6.26
C THR A 103 3.07 -17.19 5.34
N ILE A 104 2.51 -17.63 4.22
CA ILE A 104 3.22 -18.25 3.10
C ILE A 104 3.26 -17.23 1.96
N VAL A 105 4.45 -17.06 1.38
CA VAL A 105 4.66 -16.26 0.18
C VAL A 105 5.19 -17.18 -0.89
N ALA A 106 4.55 -17.21 -2.06
CA ALA A 106 4.90 -18.13 -3.14
C ALA A 106 4.94 -17.38 -4.47
N CYS A 107 5.98 -17.62 -5.28
CA CYS A 107 6.03 -17.10 -6.64
C CYS A 107 5.68 -18.20 -7.64
N LEU A 108 4.79 -17.89 -8.57
CA LEU A 108 4.37 -18.79 -9.64
C LEU A 108 4.96 -18.32 -10.97
N GLU A 109 5.28 -19.27 -11.85
CA GLU A 109 5.74 -18.99 -13.20
C GLU A 109 4.62 -18.38 -14.04
N ALA A 110 4.83 -17.16 -14.55
CA ALA A 110 3.82 -16.38 -15.27
C ALA A 110 3.10 -17.14 -16.41
N GLY A 111 3.80 -18.04 -17.11
CA GLY A 111 3.25 -18.75 -18.27
C GLY A 111 2.50 -20.04 -17.95
N THR A 112 2.74 -20.67 -16.80
CA THR A 112 2.28 -22.04 -16.50
C THR A 112 1.66 -22.20 -15.12
N GLY A 113 1.80 -21.21 -14.23
CA GLY A 113 1.39 -21.32 -12.83
C GLY A 113 2.30 -22.18 -11.97
N ARG A 114 3.40 -22.74 -12.51
CA ARG A 114 4.30 -23.62 -11.76
C ARG A 114 4.97 -22.87 -10.59
N LEU A 115 4.99 -23.46 -9.40
CA LEU A 115 5.73 -22.91 -8.26
C LEU A 115 7.23 -22.76 -8.58
N LEU A 116 7.75 -21.53 -8.40
CA LEU A 116 9.17 -21.20 -8.52
C LEU A 116 9.88 -21.31 -7.18
N TRP A 117 9.35 -20.63 -6.17
CA TRP A 117 9.85 -20.63 -4.80
C TRP A 117 8.71 -20.35 -3.83
N SER A 118 8.92 -20.72 -2.56
CA SER A 118 8.03 -20.36 -1.46
C SER A 118 8.81 -20.09 -0.18
N VAL A 119 8.26 -19.21 0.65
CA VAL A 119 8.80 -18.79 1.95
C VAL A 119 7.69 -18.87 2.98
N SER A 120 8.02 -19.33 4.19
CA SER A 120 7.13 -19.29 5.35
C SER A 120 7.63 -18.28 6.37
N ILE A 121 6.69 -17.54 6.95
CA ILE A 121 6.91 -16.55 8.00
C ILE A 121 6.03 -16.94 9.18
N ASN A 122 6.62 -17.07 10.37
CA ASN A 122 5.93 -17.39 11.63
C ASN A 122 5.14 -16.20 12.21
N SER A 123 4.48 -15.43 11.35
CA SER A 123 3.67 -14.29 11.74
C SER A 123 2.58 -14.06 10.69
N GLY A 124 1.43 -13.58 11.16
CA GLY A 124 0.42 -13.03 10.27
C GLY A 124 0.82 -11.66 9.74
N LEU A 125 0.23 -11.27 8.62
CA LEU A 125 0.30 -9.89 8.16
C LEU A 125 -0.60 -8.99 8.99
N GLU A 126 -0.21 -7.72 9.08
CA GLU A 126 -1.02 -6.68 9.72
C GLU A 126 -2.44 -6.70 9.14
N SER A 127 -3.44 -6.76 10.03
CA SER A 127 -4.82 -6.77 9.60
C SER A 127 -5.27 -5.33 9.36
N PRO A 128 -5.86 -5.03 8.20
CA PRO A 128 -6.50 -3.74 7.93
C PRO A 128 -7.58 -3.36 8.96
N LEU A 129 -8.13 -4.36 9.65
CA LEU A 129 -9.17 -4.21 10.67
C LEU A 129 -8.62 -4.12 12.11
N ASN A 130 -7.32 -4.28 12.34
CA ASN A 130 -6.76 -4.20 13.70
C ASN A 130 -6.36 -2.78 14.11
N THR A 131 -6.07 -1.89 13.16
CA THR A 131 -6.11 -0.43 13.38
C THR A 131 -7.48 0.07 13.85
N TYR A 132 -8.55 -0.70 13.60
CA TYR A 132 -9.92 -0.37 14.01
C TYR A 132 -10.27 -0.72 15.46
N ARG A 133 -9.72 -1.80 16.05
CA ARG A 133 -10.13 -2.23 17.41
C ARG A 133 -9.39 -1.55 18.57
N ALA A 134 -8.25 -0.89 18.31
CA ALA A 134 -7.48 -0.24 19.36
C ALA A 134 -8.13 1.05 19.91
N GLN A 135 -9.19 1.59 19.28
CA GLN A 135 -9.68 2.93 19.59
C GLN A 135 -11.21 2.99 19.63
N GLY A 136 -11.78 2.77 20.82
CA GLY A 136 -13.22 2.86 21.13
C GLY A 136 -13.83 4.26 21.06
N SER A 137 -13.56 5.03 20.00
CA SER A 137 -14.12 6.36 19.79
C SER A 137 -14.48 6.59 18.32
N GLN A 138 -15.63 7.22 18.12
CA GLN A 138 -16.33 7.52 16.87
C GLN A 138 -15.56 8.39 15.85
N HIS A 139 -14.34 8.02 15.46
CA HIS A 139 -13.70 8.60 14.29
C HIS A 139 -13.87 7.68 13.09
N GLU A 140 -14.71 8.20 12.21
CA GLU A 140 -15.03 7.80 10.85
C GLU A 140 -13.83 7.16 10.12
N TYR A 141 -14.00 5.88 9.80
CA TYR A 141 -13.45 5.19 8.64
C TYR A 141 -12.31 5.94 7.91
N VAL A 142 -11.06 5.76 8.31
CA VAL A 142 -9.93 6.00 7.40
C VAL A 142 -9.84 4.74 6.53
N GLY A 143 -10.66 4.74 5.48
CA GLY A 143 -10.84 3.62 4.57
C GLY A 143 -9.54 3.29 3.85
N VAL A 144 -8.77 2.35 4.38
CA VAL A 144 -7.97 1.46 3.53
C VAL A 144 -8.86 0.26 3.26
N SER A 145 -9.55 0.26 2.12
CA SER A 145 -10.14 -0.98 1.61
C SER A 145 -8.96 -1.89 1.22
N PRO A 146 -8.74 -2.98 1.95
CA PRO A 146 -7.49 -3.73 1.88
C PRO A 146 -7.34 -4.59 0.64
N TRP A 147 -8.36 -4.61 -0.20
CA TRP A 147 -8.45 -5.50 -1.34
C TRP A 147 -7.84 -4.90 -2.62
N TYR A 148 -7.43 -3.62 -2.61
CA TYR A 148 -7.00 -2.94 -3.84
C TYR A 148 -5.79 -2.02 -3.73
N ALA A 149 -5.08 -2.00 -2.60
CA ALA A 149 -4.04 -0.99 -2.36
C ALA A 149 -2.65 -1.47 -2.79
N TYR A 150 -2.39 -1.46 -4.10
CA TYR A 150 -1.05 -1.64 -4.68
C TYR A 150 -0.09 -0.45 -4.43
N GLY A 151 -0.36 0.39 -3.43
CA GLY A 151 0.40 1.61 -3.13
C GLY A 151 0.59 1.87 -1.63
N ALA A 152 -0.29 1.35 -0.77
CA ALA A 152 -0.17 1.40 0.68
C ALA A 152 -1.02 0.29 1.31
N GLY A 153 -0.39 -0.71 1.89
CA GLY A 153 -1.07 -1.88 2.47
C GLY A 153 -0.07 -2.79 3.15
N ALA A 154 -0.52 -3.92 3.69
CA ALA A 154 0.37 -4.88 4.35
C ALA A 154 1.36 -5.54 3.38
N VAL A 155 1.06 -5.53 2.07
CA VAL A 155 1.93 -6.03 1.00
C VAL A 155 2.14 -4.90 -0.02
N VAL A 156 3.39 -4.52 -0.29
CA VAL A 156 3.73 -3.52 -1.31
C VAL A 156 4.87 -4.03 -2.19
N VAL A 157 4.87 -3.67 -3.47
CA VAL A 157 5.88 -4.08 -4.46
C VAL A 157 6.63 -2.84 -4.95
N SER A 158 7.95 -2.95 -5.14
CA SER A 158 8.76 -1.85 -5.69
C SER A 158 8.33 -1.51 -7.12
N PRO A 159 8.57 -0.27 -7.58
CA PRO A 159 8.25 0.15 -8.95
C PRO A 159 8.82 -0.75 -10.04
N ASP A 160 10.06 -1.23 -9.87
CA ASP A 160 10.69 -2.21 -10.76
C ASP A 160 10.24 -3.66 -10.55
N GLY A 161 9.39 -3.91 -9.55
CA GLY A 161 8.85 -5.23 -9.20
C GLY A 161 9.86 -6.21 -8.60
N ARG A 162 11.08 -5.78 -8.28
CA ARG A 162 12.17 -6.65 -7.80
C ARG A 162 12.11 -6.93 -6.30
N HIS A 163 11.34 -6.14 -5.55
CA HIS A 163 11.19 -6.30 -4.12
C HIS A 163 9.72 -6.30 -3.73
N VAL A 164 9.37 -7.13 -2.74
CA VAL A 164 8.07 -7.11 -2.07
C VAL A 164 8.27 -6.94 -0.58
N SER A 165 7.56 -6.01 0.04
CA SER A 165 7.58 -5.74 1.48
C SER A 165 6.31 -6.24 2.13
N LEU A 166 6.47 -6.89 3.27
CA LEU A 166 5.43 -7.49 4.10
C LEU A 166 5.45 -6.82 5.47
N GLN A 167 4.37 -6.14 5.81
CA GLN A 167 4.14 -5.62 7.15
C GLN A 167 3.53 -6.72 8.01
N LEU A 168 4.31 -7.22 8.95
CA LEU A 168 3.85 -8.21 9.92
C LEU A 168 3.01 -7.51 10.99
N LYS A 169 2.25 -8.30 11.75
CA LYS A 169 1.48 -7.77 12.87
C LYS A 169 2.33 -7.03 13.89
N ALA A 170 1.78 -5.97 14.44
CA ALA A 170 2.34 -5.33 15.62
C ALA A 170 2.27 -6.25 16.86
N ASN A 171 3.26 -6.13 17.75
CA ASN A 171 3.33 -6.90 19.00
C ASN A 171 2.32 -6.46 20.09
N ASP A 172 1.87 -5.20 20.05
CA ASP A 172 0.92 -4.64 21.00
C ASP A 172 0.16 -3.46 20.38
N TYR A 173 -1.17 -3.58 20.28
CA TYR A 173 -2.05 -2.51 19.77
C TYR A 173 -2.64 -1.63 20.87
N ALA A 174 -2.58 -2.06 22.14
CA ALA A 174 -3.16 -1.32 23.26
C ALA A 174 -2.28 -0.12 23.67
N ALA A 175 -1.00 -0.14 23.30
CA ALA A 175 -0.05 0.94 23.52
C ALA A 175 0.68 1.32 22.21
N PRO A 176 0.08 2.18 21.35
CA PRO A 176 0.66 2.54 20.04
C PRO A 176 2.06 3.18 20.09
N ALA A 177 2.47 3.74 21.24
CA ALA A 177 3.84 4.24 21.43
C ALA A 177 4.85 3.12 21.68
N ASP A 178 4.39 2.00 22.25
CA ASP A 178 5.19 0.83 22.59
C ASP A 178 5.07 -0.28 21.54
N SER A 179 4.17 -0.12 20.56
CA SER A 179 4.03 -1.03 19.43
C SER A 179 5.34 -1.13 18.65
N ARG A 180 5.66 -2.35 18.24
CA ARG A 180 6.75 -2.73 17.35
C ARG A 180 6.15 -3.47 16.18
N THR A 181 6.46 -3.00 14.98
CA THR A 181 6.05 -3.61 13.73
C THR A 181 7.28 -4.02 12.95
N THR A 182 7.32 -5.28 12.53
CA THR A 182 8.40 -5.82 11.72
C THR A 182 8.00 -5.81 10.24
N PHE A 183 8.90 -5.33 9.41
CA PHE A 183 8.80 -5.38 7.95
C PHE A 183 9.82 -6.36 7.40
N VAL A 184 9.37 -7.25 6.53
CA VAL A 184 10.22 -8.19 5.80
C VAL A 184 10.17 -7.85 4.33
N VAL A 185 11.32 -7.55 3.73
CA VAL A 185 11.47 -7.31 2.29
C VAL A 185 12.13 -8.53 1.65
N LEU A 186 11.48 -9.11 0.65
CA LEU A 186 11.96 -10.24 -0.14
C LEU A 186 12.35 -9.80 -1.55
N ASP A 187 13.41 -10.40 -2.08
CA ASP A 187 13.72 -10.37 -3.52
C ASP A 187 12.70 -11.25 -4.26
N THR A 188 12.03 -10.69 -5.26
CA THR A 188 10.88 -11.36 -5.92
C THR A 188 11.31 -12.49 -6.87
N ALA A 189 12.56 -12.50 -7.32
CA ALA A 189 13.08 -13.53 -8.21
C ALA A 189 13.47 -14.80 -7.44
N THR A 190 13.91 -14.66 -6.20
CA THR A 190 14.52 -15.75 -5.41
C THR A 190 13.74 -16.12 -4.15
N GLY A 191 12.96 -15.20 -3.60
CA GLY A 191 12.36 -15.33 -2.26
C GLY A 191 13.35 -15.04 -1.13
N ASP A 192 14.59 -14.67 -1.42
CA ASP A 192 15.59 -14.37 -0.40
C ASP A 192 15.23 -13.08 0.36
N THR A 193 15.54 -13.04 1.65
CA THR A 193 15.32 -11.83 2.46
C THR A 193 16.34 -10.76 2.12
N ALA A 194 15.87 -9.66 1.54
CA ALA A 194 16.68 -8.48 1.20
C ALA A 194 16.88 -7.56 2.41
N ARG A 195 15.84 -7.38 3.24
CA ARG A 195 15.89 -6.50 4.42
C ARG A 195 14.86 -6.93 5.47
N VAL A 196 15.23 -6.79 6.74
CA VAL A 196 14.29 -6.80 7.86
C VAL A 196 14.43 -5.49 8.62
N VAL A 197 13.31 -4.85 8.94
CA VAL A 197 13.28 -3.58 9.69
C VAL A 197 12.23 -3.68 10.78
N GLU A 198 12.62 -3.43 12.02
CA GLU A 198 11.67 -3.21 13.12
C GLU A 198 11.46 -1.71 13.29
N VAL A 199 10.20 -1.31 13.38
CA VAL A 199 9.79 0.08 13.56
C VAL A 199 8.97 0.20 14.83
N SER A 200 9.30 1.20 15.64
CA SER A 200 8.56 1.55 16.85
C SER A 200 7.53 2.63 16.57
N GLY A 201 6.41 2.56 17.28
CA GLY A 201 5.32 3.53 17.19
C GLY A 201 4.22 3.11 16.20
N LEU A 202 3.21 3.96 16.08
CA LEU A 202 2.09 3.72 15.18
C LEU A 202 2.54 3.85 13.73
N VAL A 203 2.51 2.73 13.00
CA VAL A 203 2.70 2.71 11.55
C VAL A 203 1.43 3.18 10.87
N LEU A 204 1.56 4.18 10.00
CA LEU A 204 0.48 4.66 9.17
C LEU A 204 0.48 4.01 7.78
N ASN A 205 1.64 3.94 7.13
CA ASN A 205 1.78 3.43 5.76
C ASN A 205 3.20 2.91 5.49
N GLN A 206 3.37 2.18 4.39
CA GLN A 206 4.67 1.79 3.83
C GLN A 206 4.70 1.97 2.31
N ALA A 207 5.90 2.11 1.75
CA ALA A 207 6.17 2.13 0.32
C ALA A 207 7.57 1.56 0.02
N LEU A 208 7.78 1.12 -1.22
CA LEU A 208 9.10 0.73 -1.73
C LEU A 208 9.52 1.67 -2.86
N THR A 209 10.72 2.23 -2.77
CA THR A 209 11.44 2.64 -3.97
C THR A 209 12.19 1.42 -4.53
N ASP A 210 12.93 1.56 -5.61
CA ASP A 210 13.71 0.43 -6.15
C ASP A 210 14.88 0.05 -5.21
N THR A 211 15.26 0.95 -4.29
CA THR A 211 16.45 0.78 -3.44
C THR A 211 16.21 0.94 -1.94
N GLU A 212 15.02 1.34 -1.51
CA GLU A 212 14.70 1.63 -0.10
C GLU A 212 13.28 1.24 0.27
N LEU A 213 13.12 0.64 1.46
CA LEU A 213 11.85 0.56 2.16
C LEU A 213 11.60 1.87 2.91
N VAL A 214 10.44 2.48 2.70
CA VAL A 214 9.99 3.67 3.42
C VAL A 214 8.79 3.33 4.28
N VAL A 215 8.90 3.58 5.59
CA VAL A 215 7.81 3.38 6.56
C VAL A 215 7.40 4.72 7.13
N GLN A 216 6.10 5.01 7.11
CA GLN A 216 5.53 6.18 7.76
C GLN A 216 5.06 5.83 9.16
N THR A 217 5.52 6.61 10.15
CA THR A 217 5.03 6.53 11.53
C THR A 217 4.51 7.87 12.02
N ALA A 218 3.66 7.84 13.03
CA ALA A 218 3.16 9.02 13.73
C ALA A 218 2.86 8.70 15.21
N GLN A 219 2.54 9.72 15.99
CA GLN A 219 2.02 9.56 17.36
C GLN A 219 0.50 9.36 17.39
N ASP A 220 -0.18 9.84 16.35
CA ASP A 220 -1.63 9.78 16.17
C ASP A 220 -1.99 9.08 14.86
N THR A 221 -3.28 8.81 14.65
CA THR A 221 -3.81 8.17 13.42
C THR A 221 -3.72 9.06 12.18
N VAL A 222 -3.06 10.21 12.27
CA VAL A 222 -2.78 11.12 11.16
C VAL A 222 -1.32 11.58 11.25
N PRO A 223 -0.66 11.85 10.11
CA PRO A 223 0.74 12.29 10.12
C PRO A 223 0.92 13.73 10.60
N ALA A 224 -0.13 14.55 10.60
CA ALA A 224 -0.03 15.97 10.94
C ALA A 224 0.57 16.19 12.34
N GLY A 225 1.64 16.98 12.44
CA GLY A 225 2.30 17.39 13.68
C GLY A 225 3.31 16.39 14.25
N SER A 226 3.18 15.10 13.92
CA SER A 226 4.01 14.04 14.52
C SER A 226 4.63 13.06 13.51
N GLY A 227 4.27 13.15 12.24
CA GLY A 227 4.64 12.20 11.20
C GLY A 227 6.13 12.16 10.90
N ARG A 228 6.60 10.96 10.58
CA ARG A 228 7.98 10.68 10.17
C ARG A 228 7.99 9.66 9.05
N LEU A 229 8.90 9.83 8.12
CA LEU A 229 9.31 8.79 7.17
C LEU A 229 10.62 8.21 7.67
N LEU A 230 10.68 6.89 7.75
CA LEU A 230 11.89 6.12 7.99
C LEU A 230 12.27 5.44 6.68
N ALA A 231 13.48 5.66 6.19
CA ALA A 231 13.98 5.08 4.95
C ALA A 231 15.14 4.11 5.25
N ALA A 232 14.95 2.83 4.92
CA ALA A 232 15.90 1.76 5.12
C ALA A 232 16.43 1.25 3.77
N SER A 233 17.75 1.29 3.60
CA SER A 233 18.40 0.86 2.36
C SER A 233 18.29 -0.65 2.12
N LEU A 234 17.93 -1.01 0.90
CA LEU A 234 17.96 -2.38 0.37
C LEU A 234 19.31 -2.72 -0.26
N THR A 235 20.07 -1.71 -0.69
CA THR A 235 21.41 -1.88 -1.30
C THR A 235 22.53 -1.95 -0.26
N ASP A 236 22.29 -1.38 0.93
CA ASP A 236 23.10 -1.57 2.13
C ASP A 236 22.21 -2.00 3.31
N PRO A 237 21.87 -3.30 3.41
CA PRO A 237 21.02 -3.85 4.46
C PRO A 237 21.55 -3.66 5.90
N ARG A 238 22.80 -3.24 6.08
CA ARG A 238 23.40 -2.99 7.39
C ARG A 238 23.39 -1.52 7.80
N ALA A 239 23.13 -0.60 6.87
CA ALA A 239 23.00 0.81 7.18
C ALA A 239 21.80 1.04 8.12
N GLU A 240 21.99 1.93 9.10
CA GLU A 240 20.90 2.41 9.93
C GLU A 240 19.88 3.18 9.07
N PRO A 241 18.57 3.01 9.31
CA PRO A 241 17.57 3.79 8.61
C PRO A 241 17.72 5.29 8.86
N THR A 242 17.51 6.09 7.82
CA THR A 242 17.42 7.55 7.94
C THR A 242 15.99 7.97 8.24
N SER A 243 15.79 9.20 8.73
CA SER A 243 14.43 9.67 9.01
C SER A 243 14.22 11.16 8.78
N VAL A 244 13.05 11.48 8.21
CA VAL A 244 12.62 12.84 7.83
C VAL A 244 11.23 13.10 8.40
N ARG A 245 10.95 14.34 8.79
CA ARG A 245 9.61 14.75 9.26
C ARG A 245 8.68 15.01 8.08
N THR A 246 7.41 14.65 8.23
CA THR A 246 6.35 14.99 7.26
C THR A 246 5.02 15.15 7.97
N ASP A 247 4.23 16.13 7.54
CA ASP A 247 2.82 16.28 7.95
C ASP A 247 1.86 15.69 6.90
N LEU A 248 2.39 15.16 5.79
CA LEU A 248 1.64 14.60 4.67
C LEU A 248 1.62 13.07 4.74
N TRP A 249 0.54 12.47 4.23
CA TRP A 249 0.36 11.03 4.08
C TRP A 249 1.33 10.46 3.05
N LEU A 250 2.01 9.35 3.39
CA LEU A 250 2.74 8.53 2.42
C LEU A 250 1.73 7.78 1.56
N ALA A 251 1.60 8.18 0.30
CA ALA A 251 0.55 7.71 -0.59
C ALA A 251 1.06 6.79 -1.71
N GLY A 252 2.38 6.67 -1.86
CA GLY A 252 3.04 5.77 -2.82
C GLY A 252 4.50 6.16 -3.06
N SER A 253 5.09 5.60 -4.10
CA SER A 253 6.50 5.79 -4.45
C SER A 253 6.75 5.61 -5.94
N THR A 254 7.80 6.27 -6.44
CA THR A 254 8.43 6.01 -7.73
C THR A 254 9.76 5.28 -7.51
N THR A 255 10.49 4.99 -8.59
CA THR A 255 11.82 4.34 -8.56
C THR A 255 12.78 4.91 -7.51
N ASP A 256 12.76 6.23 -7.29
CA ASP A 256 13.76 6.95 -6.48
C ASP A 256 13.16 7.94 -5.47
N SER A 257 11.84 7.97 -5.32
CA SER A 257 11.17 9.00 -4.53
C SER A 257 9.83 8.52 -3.97
N VAL A 258 9.30 9.27 -3.00
CA VAL A 258 7.97 9.03 -2.42
C VAL A 258 6.97 10.07 -2.88
N LEU A 259 5.70 9.68 -2.92
CA LEU A 259 4.55 10.53 -3.18
C LEU A 259 3.83 10.80 -1.88
N LEU A 260 3.67 12.09 -1.56
CA LEU A 260 3.06 12.56 -0.33
C LEU A 260 1.79 13.36 -0.63
N SER A 261 0.72 13.09 0.13
CA SER A 261 -0.59 13.72 -0.07
C SER A 261 -1.06 14.44 1.20
N PRO A 262 -1.72 15.62 1.08
CA PRO A 262 -2.32 16.30 2.23
C PRO A 262 -3.58 15.60 2.75
N VAL A 263 -4.15 14.69 1.96
CA VAL A 263 -5.32 13.87 2.32
C VAL A 263 -4.99 12.40 2.09
N ASP A 264 -5.68 11.52 2.80
CA ASP A 264 -5.59 10.10 2.47
C ASP A 264 -6.32 9.84 1.15
N LEU A 265 -5.59 9.34 0.15
CA LEU A 265 -6.11 8.98 -1.18
C LEU A 265 -6.48 7.48 -1.26
N GLY A 266 -6.46 6.77 -0.13
CA GLY A 266 -6.48 5.31 -0.01
C GLY A 266 -7.69 4.58 -0.58
N THR A 267 -8.84 5.22 -0.76
CA THR A 267 -10.02 4.60 -1.38
C THR A 267 -10.83 5.60 -2.17
N CYS A 268 -10.72 5.55 -3.50
CA CYS A 268 -11.58 6.37 -4.34
C CYS A 268 -12.00 5.69 -5.65
N SER A 269 -13.32 5.65 -5.89
CA SER A 269 -13.98 4.95 -7.00
C SER A 269 -14.96 5.88 -7.72
N MET A 270 -14.80 6.04 -9.04
CA MET A 270 -15.67 6.88 -9.90
C MET A 270 -15.70 8.37 -9.50
N ALA A 271 -16.84 9.07 -9.68
CA ALA A 271 -16.95 10.52 -9.58
C ALA A 271 -16.90 11.13 -8.16
N ASN A 272 -16.66 10.31 -7.12
CA ASN A 272 -16.66 10.78 -5.72
C ASN A 272 -15.29 11.32 -5.23
N CYS A 273 -14.29 11.41 -6.12
CA CYS A 273 -12.93 11.76 -5.76
C CYS A 273 -12.64 13.26 -5.79
N ALA A 274 -12.35 13.85 -4.63
CA ALA A 274 -11.75 15.15 -4.57
C ALA A 274 -10.28 15.07 -5.03
N ALA A 275 -9.95 15.81 -6.08
CA ALA A 275 -8.56 15.94 -6.51
C ALA A 275 -7.76 16.84 -5.55
N THR A 276 -6.48 16.53 -5.39
CA THR A 276 -5.55 17.26 -4.54
C THR A 276 -4.22 17.51 -5.25
N THR A 277 -3.38 18.33 -4.63
CA THR A 277 -1.98 18.49 -5.05
C THR A 277 -1.11 17.61 -4.17
N ILE A 278 -0.38 16.69 -4.80
CA ILE A 278 0.59 15.82 -4.10
C ILE A 278 2.01 16.36 -4.26
N THR A 279 2.91 15.93 -3.39
CA THR A 279 4.33 16.30 -3.39
C THR A 279 5.17 15.07 -3.69
N ARG A 280 6.06 15.15 -4.68
CA ARG A 280 7.09 14.13 -4.92
C ARG A 280 8.38 14.54 -4.22
N MET A 281 8.93 13.67 -3.39
CA MET A 281 10.05 13.99 -2.50
C MET A 281 11.05 12.84 -2.46
N THR A 282 12.35 13.13 -2.42
CA THR A 282 13.34 12.08 -2.14
C THR A 282 13.11 11.51 -0.73
N THR A 283 13.56 10.27 -0.51
CA THR A 283 13.55 9.63 0.83
C THR A 283 14.32 10.42 1.88
N SER A 284 15.34 11.18 1.46
CA SER A 284 16.12 12.11 2.28
C SER A 284 15.45 13.47 2.55
N GLY A 285 14.24 13.71 2.04
CA GLY A 285 13.45 14.90 2.38
C GLY A 285 13.56 16.08 1.42
N ARG A 286 14.23 15.92 0.27
CA ARG A 286 14.30 16.98 -0.75
C ARG A 286 13.06 16.91 -1.63
N VAL A 287 12.26 17.97 -1.62
CA VAL A 287 11.14 18.12 -2.56
C VAL A 287 11.67 18.19 -3.98
N ILE A 288 11.09 17.37 -4.87
CA ILE A 288 11.41 17.32 -6.30
C ILE A 288 10.43 18.22 -7.05
N GLU A 289 9.13 17.98 -6.86
CA GLU A 289 8.04 18.69 -7.53
C GLU A 289 6.71 18.54 -6.79
N THR A 290 5.69 19.28 -7.24
CA THR A 290 4.30 19.13 -6.82
C THR A 290 3.43 18.83 -8.03
N ILE A 291 2.48 17.90 -7.89
CA ILE A 291 1.64 17.41 -8.99
C ILE A 291 0.19 17.75 -8.64
N ALA A 292 -0.40 18.65 -9.42
CA ALA A 292 -1.75 19.12 -9.21
C ALA A 292 -2.80 18.11 -9.69
N SER A 293 -4.00 18.23 -9.12
CA SER A 293 -5.23 17.57 -9.57
C SER A 293 -5.19 16.05 -9.64
N VAL A 294 -4.38 15.44 -8.77
CA VAL A 294 -4.32 13.99 -8.57
C VAL A 294 -5.49 13.56 -7.72
N TYR A 295 -6.20 12.52 -8.15
CA TYR A 295 -7.32 11.96 -7.38
C TYR A 295 -7.14 10.46 -7.10
N ARG A 296 -6.16 9.80 -7.72
CA ARG A 296 -5.85 8.39 -7.48
C ARG A 296 -4.37 8.10 -7.78
N ILE A 297 -3.79 7.20 -6.99
CA ILE A 297 -2.43 6.68 -7.16
C ILE A 297 -2.51 5.17 -7.41
N HIS A 298 -1.68 4.67 -8.32
CA HIS A 298 -1.59 3.28 -8.72
C HIS A 298 -0.20 2.71 -8.38
N SER A 299 -0.04 1.41 -8.61
CA SER A 299 1.24 0.72 -8.49
C SER A 299 2.35 1.44 -9.26
N ALA A 300 3.56 1.37 -8.72
CA ALA A 300 4.74 2.05 -9.24
C ALA A 300 4.63 3.59 -9.30
N GLY A 301 3.71 4.19 -8.54
CA GLY A 301 3.63 5.66 -8.38
C GLY A 301 2.96 6.38 -9.54
N ARG A 302 2.33 5.66 -10.47
CA ARG A 302 1.51 6.29 -11.52
C ARG A 302 0.30 6.97 -10.89
N VAL A 303 -0.02 8.16 -11.39
CA VAL A 303 -1.11 8.98 -10.86
C VAL A 303 -2.17 9.20 -11.92
N GLU A 304 -3.43 9.03 -11.52
CA GLU A 304 -4.56 9.49 -12.30
C GLU A 304 -4.90 10.93 -11.88
N ARG A 305 -4.93 11.84 -12.86
CA ARG A 305 -5.20 13.26 -12.62
C ARG A 305 -6.06 13.89 -13.70
N TYR A 306 -6.68 15.01 -13.36
CA TYR A 306 -7.35 15.88 -14.34
C TYR A 306 -6.33 16.73 -15.09
N ILE A 307 -6.44 16.77 -16.42
CA ILE A 307 -5.61 17.63 -17.27
C ILE A 307 -6.08 19.09 -17.12
N ASP A 308 -7.39 19.31 -17.00
CA ASP A 308 -8.00 20.62 -16.74
C ASP A 308 -8.70 20.61 -15.37
N PRO A 309 -8.05 21.15 -14.32
CA PRO A 309 -8.61 21.21 -12.97
C PRO A 309 -9.93 22.00 -12.89
N ALA A 310 -10.09 23.03 -13.71
CA ALA A 310 -11.25 23.90 -13.67
C ALA A 310 -12.50 23.18 -14.22
N ALA A 311 -12.31 22.32 -15.23
CA ALA A 311 -13.37 21.49 -15.78
C ALA A 311 -13.83 20.39 -14.81
N ALA A 312 -12.96 19.94 -13.90
CA ALA A 312 -13.26 18.90 -12.92
C ALA A 312 -14.01 19.43 -11.67
N SER A 313 -13.79 20.69 -11.30
CA SER A 313 -14.37 21.29 -10.09
C SER A 313 -15.90 21.13 -9.92
N PRO A 314 -16.77 21.26 -10.95
CA PRO A 314 -18.21 21.08 -10.77
C PRO A 314 -18.63 19.61 -10.58
N LEU A 315 -17.74 18.65 -10.85
CA LEU A 315 -17.99 17.21 -10.71
C LEU A 315 -17.55 16.67 -9.36
N ILE A 316 -16.71 17.41 -8.64
CA ILE A 316 -16.27 17.10 -7.28
C ILE A 316 -17.40 17.51 -6.31
N ASN A 317 -18.41 16.66 -6.20
CA ASN A 317 -19.41 16.77 -5.16
C ASN A 317 -19.75 15.35 -4.67
N PRO A 318 -19.58 15.04 -3.37
CA PRO A 318 -19.99 13.76 -2.81
C PRO A 318 -21.52 13.70 -2.78
N VAL A 319 -22.13 13.40 -3.93
CA VAL A 319 -23.55 13.09 -4.01
C VAL A 319 -23.69 11.61 -3.72
N ILE A 320 -23.72 11.28 -2.42
CA ILE A 320 -24.06 9.94 -1.96
C ILE A 320 -25.56 9.73 -2.19
N ASN A 321 -25.92 8.77 -3.04
CA ASN A 321 -27.26 8.20 -3.18
C ASN A 321 -28.39 9.22 -3.49
N THR A 322 -28.30 9.94 -4.61
CA THR A 322 -29.48 10.63 -5.19
C THR A 322 -29.64 10.33 -6.68
N SER A 323 -30.83 10.58 -7.23
CA SER A 323 -31.05 10.65 -8.68
C SER A 323 -30.03 11.62 -9.30
N GLY A 324 -29.21 11.14 -10.25
CA GLY A 324 -28.12 11.91 -10.87
C GLY A 324 -26.72 11.27 -10.85
N ALA A 325 -26.50 10.19 -10.08
CA ALA A 325 -25.17 9.60 -9.87
C ALA A 325 -24.51 9.12 -11.17
N ALA A 326 -25.26 8.44 -12.03
CA ALA A 326 -24.72 7.94 -13.28
C ALA A 326 -24.53 9.05 -14.32
N GLU A 327 -25.37 10.10 -14.34
CA GLU A 327 -25.09 11.29 -15.15
C GLU A 327 -23.78 11.97 -14.69
N GLN A 328 -23.50 11.97 -13.39
CA GLN A 328 -22.24 12.46 -12.82
C GLN A 328 -21.06 11.57 -13.22
N ASP A 329 -21.21 10.24 -13.22
CA ASP A 329 -20.18 9.31 -13.68
C ASP A 329 -19.89 9.48 -15.19
N VAL A 330 -20.92 9.64 -16.02
CA VAL A 330 -20.77 9.93 -17.46
C VAL A 330 -20.08 11.29 -17.68
N ALA A 331 -20.42 12.31 -16.90
CA ALA A 331 -19.77 13.61 -16.96
C ALA A 331 -18.29 13.55 -16.50
N TRP A 332 -18.01 12.77 -15.45
CA TRP A 332 -16.66 12.48 -14.98
C TRP A 332 -15.84 11.77 -16.05
N LEU A 333 -16.39 10.75 -16.68
CA LEU A 333 -15.73 10.04 -17.78
C LEU A 333 -15.37 10.97 -18.93
N SER A 334 -16.26 11.91 -19.24
CA SER A 334 -16.09 12.91 -20.31
C SER A 334 -15.05 14.00 -19.98
N THR A 335 -14.62 14.11 -18.72
CA THR A 335 -13.61 15.08 -18.31
C THR A 335 -12.22 14.62 -18.72
N ARG A 336 -11.40 15.56 -19.20
CA ARG A 336 -10.03 15.26 -19.64
C ARG A 336 -9.14 14.81 -18.48
N ARG A 337 -8.68 13.58 -18.58
CA ARG A 337 -7.93 12.87 -17.53
C ARG A 337 -6.78 12.10 -18.16
N GLU A 338 -5.71 11.91 -17.39
CA GLU A 338 -4.57 11.10 -17.81
C GLU A 338 -4.05 10.23 -16.66
N VAL A 339 -3.42 9.13 -17.04
CA VAL A 339 -2.48 8.39 -16.19
C VAL A 339 -1.09 8.96 -16.48
N LEU A 340 -0.48 9.61 -15.50
CA LEU A 340 0.88 10.15 -15.57
C LEU A 340 1.81 9.26 -14.73
N ASP A 341 2.97 8.91 -15.28
CA ASP A 341 4.12 8.49 -14.48
C ASP A 341 4.97 9.72 -14.12
N PRO A 342 5.01 10.13 -12.84
CA PRO A 342 5.85 11.25 -12.42
C PRO A 342 7.35 10.98 -12.66
N ALA A 343 7.80 9.72 -12.60
CA ALA A 343 9.21 9.38 -12.71
C ALA A 343 9.78 9.71 -14.08
N THR A 344 9.07 9.30 -15.13
CA THR A 344 9.49 9.50 -16.53
C THR A 344 8.85 10.70 -17.21
N GLY A 345 7.75 11.22 -16.67
CA GLY A 345 6.91 12.24 -17.31
C GLY A 345 6.03 11.68 -18.43
N THR A 346 6.01 10.36 -18.62
CA THR A 346 5.15 9.71 -19.61
C THR A 346 3.70 9.80 -19.17
N SER A 347 2.80 10.16 -20.09
CA SER A 347 1.38 10.18 -19.79
C SER A 347 0.51 9.59 -20.90
N VAL A 348 -0.63 9.04 -20.49
CA VAL A 348 -1.64 8.44 -21.36
C VAL A 348 -2.98 9.09 -21.05
N GLU A 349 -3.58 9.77 -22.02
CA GLU A 349 -4.92 10.33 -21.88
C GLU A 349 -5.96 9.20 -21.85
N ILE A 350 -6.82 9.21 -20.83
CA ILE A 350 -7.86 8.19 -20.58
C ILE A 350 -9.28 8.79 -20.63
N THR A 351 -9.45 9.96 -21.24
CA THR A 351 -10.74 10.61 -21.41
C THR A 351 -11.75 9.65 -22.08
N GLY A 352 -12.97 9.59 -21.52
CA GLY A 352 -14.02 8.65 -21.93
C GLY A 352 -13.85 7.23 -21.37
N ARG A 353 -12.79 6.95 -20.61
CA ARG A 353 -12.50 5.62 -20.05
C ARG A 353 -12.34 5.68 -18.52
N GLU A 354 -12.76 4.64 -17.85
CA GLU A 354 -12.38 4.33 -16.47
C GLU A 354 -11.15 3.43 -16.49
N ALA A 355 -10.22 3.65 -15.56
CA ALA A 355 -9.05 2.81 -15.38
C ALA A 355 -9.18 1.99 -14.09
N THR A 356 -9.27 0.67 -14.24
CA THR A 356 -9.37 -0.28 -13.12
C THR A 356 -8.09 -1.08 -13.01
N ARG A 357 -7.57 -1.25 -11.79
CA ARG A 357 -6.33 -2.02 -11.56
C ARG A 357 -6.54 -3.49 -11.90
N ILE A 358 -5.59 -4.07 -12.61
CA ILE A 358 -5.51 -5.50 -12.91
C ILE A 358 -4.09 -6.01 -12.62
N THR A 359 -3.98 -7.31 -12.34
CA THR A 359 -2.71 -8.00 -12.17
C THR A 359 -2.36 -8.67 -13.49
N LEU A 360 -1.35 -8.20 -14.20
CA LEU A 360 -0.81 -8.93 -15.35
C LEU A 360 0.18 -9.98 -14.86
N PRO A 361 0.50 -11.02 -15.65
CA PRO A 361 1.41 -12.08 -15.22
C PRO A 361 2.79 -11.58 -14.78
N THR A 362 3.28 -10.47 -15.33
CA THR A 362 4.64 -9.95 -15.10
C THR A 362 4.69 -8.51 -14.59
N ALA A 363 3.56 -7.81 -14.50
CA ALA A 363 3.52 -6.40 -14.15
C ALA A 363 2.14 -5.97 -13.61
N PRO A 364 2.04 -4.86 -12.85
CA PRO A 364 0.74 -4.25 -12.60
C PRO A 364 0.14 -3.71 -13.89
N GLY A 365 -1.18 -3.72 -14.04
CA GLY A 365 -1.86 -3.17 -15.21
C GLY A 365 -3.06 -2.29 -14.85
N LEU A 366 -3.54 -1.55 -15.84
CA LEU A 366 -4.81 -0.82 -15.79
C LEU A 366 -5.68 -1.28 -16.95
N LEU A 367 -6.84 -1.86 -16.67
CA LEU A 367 -7.88 -2.12 -17.64
C LEU A 367 -8.63 -0.82 -17.92
N LEU A 368 -8.77 -0.46 -19.19
CA LEU A 368 -9.49 0.73 -19.61
C LEU A 368 -10.88 0.36 -20.14
N SER A 369 -11.92 0.82 -19.46
CA SER A 369 -13.31 0.53 -19.83
C SER A 369 -14.06 1.79 -20.21
N THR A 370 -14.83 1.75 -21.30
CA THR A 370 -15.82 2.79 -21.59
C THR A 370 -17.12 2.45 -20.88
N ALA A 371 -17.73 3.41 -20.20
CA ALA A 371 -19.01 3.19 -19.55
C ALA A 371 -20.15 3.73 -20.43
N THR A 372 -21.11 2.87 -20.75
CA THR A 372 -22.28 3.23 -21.56
C THR A 372 -23.52 3.19 -20.68
N ALA A 373 -24.25 4.30 -20.64
CA ALA A 373 -25.56 4.36 -20.02
C ALA A 373 -26.53 3.43 -20.76
N GLU A 374 -27.13 2.49 -20.03
CA GLU A 374 -28.21 1.63 -20.50
C GLU A 374 -29.56 2.19 -20.02
N ASP A 375 -30.42 1.35 -19.45
CA ASP A 375 -31.72 1.75 -18.94
C ASP A 375 -31.66 2.26 -17.50
N THR A 376 -32.65 3.07 -17.13
CA THR A 376 -32.90 3.45 -15.75
C THR A 376 -33.79 2.40 -15.09
N ASP A 377 -33.35 1.85 -13.96
CA ASP A 377 -34.15 0.97 -13.12
C ASP A 377 -35.41 1.66 -12.62
N ALA A 378 -36.38 0.86 -12.18
CA ALA A 378 -37.67 1.36 -11.69
C ALA A 378 -37.55 2.29 -10.46
N ASP A 379 -36.41 2.25 -9.76
CA ASP A 379 -36.07 3.12 -8.63
C ASP A 379 -35.36 4.43 -9.04
N GLY A 380 -35.10 4.63 -10.34
CA GLY A 380 -34.40 5.81 -10.86
C GLY A 380 -32.89 5.64 -11.00
N THR A 381 -32.33 4.45 -10.74
CA THR A 381 -30.90 4.16 -10.88
C THR A 381 -30.54 3.90 -12.34
N LEU A 382 -29.71 4.74 -12.96
CA LEU A 382 -29.22 4.49 -14.32
C LEU A 382 -28.18 3.37 -14.29
N ARG A 383 -28.42 2.32 -15.08
CA ARG A 383 -27.45 1.25 -15.29
C ARG A 383 -26.36 1.73 -16.24
N VAL A 384 -25.12 1.41 -15.89
CA VAL A 384 -23.97 1.70 -16.73
C VAL A 384 -23.25 0.39 -16.99
N ARG A 385 -23.09 0.04 -18.27
CA ARG A 385 -22.27 -1.09 -18.69
C ARG A 385 -20.84 -0.61 -18.94
N ALA A 386 -19.90 -1.14 -18.18
CA ALA A 386 -18.47 -0.97 -18.44
C ALA A 386 -18.03 -1.98 -19.51
N THR A 387 -17.50 -1.49 -20.63
CA THR A 387 -16.95 -2.32 -21.71
C THR A 387 -15.45 -2.08 -21.81
N PRO A 388 -14.60 -3.08 -21.55
CA PRO A 388 -13.17 -2.96 -21.78
C PRO A 388 -12.83 -2.63 -23.24
N THR A 389 -11.94 -1.66 -23.41
CA THR A 389 -11.54 -1.08 -24.72
C THR A 389 -10.02 -1.02 -24.90
N GLY A 390 -9.26 -1.54 -23.94
CA GLY A 390 -7.81 -1.61 -23.97
C GLY A 390 -7.24 -1.67 -22.56
N TRP A 391 -5.92 -1.67 -22.46
CA TRP A 391 -5.24 -1.71 -21.17
C TRP A 391 -3.88 -1.01 -21.24
N ILE A 392 -3.37 -0.59 -20.08
CA ILE A 392 -2.06 0.03 -19.93
C ILE A 392 -1.22 -0.88 -19.05
N ALA A 393 -0.07 -1.31 -19.54
CA ALA A 393 0.90 -2.06 -18.76
C ALA A 393 1.61 -1.18 -17.73
N GLY A 394 2.12 -1.78 -16.66
CA GLY A 394 3.02 -1.14 -15.71
C GLY A 394 4.44 -1.01 -16.25
N PRO A 395 5.36 -0.46 -15.43
CA PRO A 395 6.77 -0.41 -15.77
C PRO A 395 7.31 -1.79 -16.16
N GLY A 396 8.13 -1.84 -17.20
CA GLY A 396 8.76 -3.07 -17.71
C GLY A 396 8.10 -3.71 -18.92
N ASP A 397 6.80 -3.49 -19.18
CA ASP A 397 6.04 -4.23 -20.19
C ASP A 397 5.32 -3.32 -21.23
N GLY A 398 6.05 -2.55 -22.03
CA GLY A 398 5.41 -1.70 -23.06
C GLY A 398 4.64 -0.52 -22.47
N GLU A 399 5.25 0.10 -21.46
CA GLU A 399 4.77 1.27 -20.73
C GLU A 399 4.39 2.46 -21.63
N GLY A 400 3.41 3.25 -21.18
CA GLY A 400 3.06 4.53 -21.82
C GLY A 400 2.21 4.40 -23.09
N GLN A 401 1.68 3.21 -23.38
CA GLN A 401 0.80 2.96 -24.52
C GLN A 401 -0.48 2.25 -24.08
N ILE A 402 -1.54 2.46 -24.86
CA ILE A 402 -2.77 1.68 -24.75
C ILE A 402 -2.62 0.47 -25.67
N HIS A 403 -2.78 -0.71 -25.10
CA HIS A 403 -2.81 -1.97 -25.81
C HIS A 403 -4.25 -2.34 -26.14
N ASP A 404 -4.47 -2.81 -27.37
CA ASP A 404 -5.77 -3.32 -27.82
C ASP A 404 -5.96 -4.80 -27.38
N GLY A 405 -7.21 -5.24 -27.32
CA GLY A 405 -7.57 -6.62 -26.96
C GLY A 405 -7.66 -6.88 -25.45
N GLN A 406 -7.96 -8.14 -25.11
CA GLN A 406 -8.09 -8.57 -23.71
C GLN A 406 -6.71 -8.91 -23.13
N PRO A 407 -6.31 -8.31 -21.99
CA PRO A 407 -5.12 -8.76 -21.30
C PRO A 407 -5.36 -10.13 -20.67
N ILE A 408 -4.29 -10.92 -20.54
CA ILE A 408 -4.28 -12.02 -19.57
C ILE A 408 -4.14 -11.37 -18.20
N SER A 409 -5.07 -11.64 -17.29
CA SER A 409 -5.01 -11.20 -15.91
C SER A 409 -4.84 -12.38 -14.98
N VAL A 410 -4.14 -12.17 -13.87
CA VAL A 410 -4.02 -13.12 -12.78
C VAL A 410 -5.05 -12.79 -11.71
N ARG A 411 -5.89 -13.76 -11.36
CA ARG A 411 -6.95 -13.63 -10.37
C ARG A 411 -6.69 -14.52 -9.17
N PHE A 412 -7.21 -14.10 -8.03
CA PHE A 412 -7.20 -14.82 -6.77
C PHE A 412 -8.65 -14.97 -6.33
N GLU A 413 -9.10 -16.20 -6.15
CA GLU A 413 -10.50 -16.52 -5.88
C GLU A 413 -10.61 -17.51 -4.71
N TYR A 414 -11.61 -17.28 -3.85
CA TYR A 414 -12.00 -18.25 -2.84
C TYR A 414 -13.08 -19.15 -3.44
N PRO A 415 -12.84 -20.46 -3.59
CA PRO A 415 -13.85 -21.39 -4.10
C PRO A 415 -15.00 -21.52 -3.11
N ASP A 416 -16.23 -21.40 -3.61
CA ASP A 416 -17.47 -21.48 -2.81
C ASP A 416 -17.62 -22.81 -2.04
N GLU A 417 -17.09 -23.91 -2.61
CA GLU A 417 -17.31 -25.28 -2.11
C GLU A 417 -16.12 -25.88 -1.34
N ALA A 418 -14.98 -25.18 -1.25
CA ALA A 418 -13.74 -25.70 -0.66
C ALA A 418 -13.11 -24.68 0.31
N PRO A 419 -13.52 -24.63 1.60
CA PRO A 419 -13.15 -23.56 2.53
C PRO A 419 -11.66 -23.55 2.95
N LYS A 420 -10.84 -24.45 2.43
CA LYS A 420 -9.39 -24.50 2.67
C LYS A 420 -8.56 -24.29 1.40
N ALA A 421 -9.22 -24.26 0.24
CA ALA A 421 -8.52 -24.08 -1.02
C ALA A 421 -8.63 -22.63 -1.46
N VAL A 422 -7.66 -22.19 -2.23
CA VAL A 422 -7.65 -20.92 -2.95
C VAL A 422 -7.30 -21.23 -4.40
N THR A 423 -8.00 -20.59 -5.33
CA THR A 423 -7.69 -20.68 -6.75
C THR A 423 -6.92 -19.44 -7.19
N VAL A 424 -5.77 -19.65 -7.83
CA VAL A 424 -5.05 -18.61 -8.56
C VAL A 424 -5.03 -18.98 -10.02
N SER A 425 -5.53 -18.10 -10.88
CA SER A 425 -5.65 -18.38 -12.32
C SER A 425 -5.10 -17.23 -13.14
N ALA A 426 -4.49 -17.54 -14.28
CA ALA A 426 -4.23 -16.58 -15.34
C ALA A 426 -5.19 -16.89 -16.49
N SER A 427 -5.99 -15.91 -16.90
CA SER A 427 -6.93 -16.07 -18.01
C SER A 427 -7.21 -14.73 -18.70
N PRO A 428 -7.70 -14.72 -19.94
CA PRO A 428 -8.15 -13.49 -20.58
C PRO A 428 -9.25 -12.81 -19.76
N GLU A 429 -9.15 -11.49 -19.58
CA GLU A 429 -10.13 -10.72 -18.82
C GLU A 429 -11.54 -10.82 -19.45
N SER A 430 -12.47 -11.52 -18.79
CA SER A 430 -13.85 -11.73 -19.28
C SER A 430 -14.64 -10.42 -19.41
N LEU A 431 -15.44 -10.29 -20.48
CA LEU A 431 -16.25 -9.10 -20.81
C LEU A 431 -17.73 -9.21 -20.41
N ASP A 432 -18.17 -10.37 -19.89
CA ASP A 432 -19.59 -10.72 -19.89
C ASP A 432 -20.26 -10.83 -18.51
N ASP A 433 -19.54 -10.73 -17.40
CA ASP A 433 -20.13 -10.83 -16.04
C ASP A 433 -19.56 -9.77 -15.07
N GLN A 434 -19.89 -8.49 -15.27
CA GLN A 434 -19.88 -7.49 -14.19
C GLN A 434 -21.22 -6.77 -14.10
#